data_AF-A0A7I8E2N4-F1
#
_entry.id   AF-A0A7I8E2N4-F1
#
_cell.length_a   1.000
_cell.length_b   1.000
_cell.length_c   1.000
_cell.angle_alpha   90.00
_cell.angle_beta   90.00
_cell.angle_gamma   90.00
#
_symmetry.space_group_name_H-M   'P 1'
#
loop_
_entity.id
_entity.type
_entity.pdbx_description
1 polymer ?
#
loop_
_entity_poly.entity_id
_entity_poly.type
_entity_poly.pdbx_seq_one_letter_code
_entity_poly.pdbx_strand_id
1 'polypeptide(L)' 'MNKKAICFKTIETHTLGEPTRIVTEGFPKHKAKSMMEYKEYLENNYD' A
#
# COMPACT_ATOMS: atom_id res chain seq x y z
N MET A 1 4.06 -10.07 25.73
CA MET A 1 3.36 -10.19 24.44
C MET A 1 4.23 -9.54 23.36
N ASN A 2 4.81 -10.31 22.44
CA ASN A 2 5.58 -9.75 21.32
C ASN A 2 4.59 -9.16 20.29
N LYS A 3 4.36 -7.85 20.37
CA LYS A 3 3.54 -7.14 19.39
C LYS A 3 4.37 -7.05 18.10
N LYS A 4 3.97 -7.81 17.08
CA LYS A 4 4.62 -7.76 15.76
C LYS A 4 4.48 -6.33 15.22
N ALA A 5 5.61 -5.70 14.90
CA ALA A 5 5.61 -4.36 14.31
C ALA A 5 4.84 -4.38 12.98
N ILE A 6 4.15 -3.28 12.67
CA ILE A 6 3.57 -3.06 11.34
C ILE A 6 4.75 -2.96 10.38
N CYS A 7 4.71 -3.75 9.31
CA CYS A 7 5.80 -3.85 8.35
C CYS A 7 5.23 -3.92 6.93
N PHE A 8 5.78 -3.10 6.05
CA PHE A 8 5.53 -3.16 4.61
C PHE A 8 6.72 -3.78 3.91
N LYS A 9 6.46 -4.67 2.96
CA LYS A 9 7.48 -5.21 2.07
C LYS A 9 7.41 -4.47 0.75
N THR A 10 8.51 -3.84 0.33
CA THR A 10 8.54 -3.00 -0.87
C THR A 10 9.59 -3.49 -1.87
N ILE A 11 9.37 -3.14 -3.14
CA ILE A 11 10.35 -3.19 -4.22
C ILE A 11 10.55 -1.75 -4.67
N GLU A 12 11.78 -1.27 -4.62
CA GLU A 12 12.14 0.08 -5.05
C GLU A 12 12.65 0.03 -6.51
N THR A 13 12.10 0.87 -7.37
CA THR A 13 12.54 1.03 -8.76
C THR A 13 12.68 2.51 -9.09
N HIS A 14 13.22 2.82 -10.27
CA HIS A 14 13.17 4.17 -10.82
C HIS A 14 12.93 4.12 -12.33
N THR A 15 12.27 5.15 -12.86
CA THR A 15 12.03 5.33 -14.29
C THR A 15 12.57 6.70 -14.70
N LEU A 16 13.63 6.73 -15.51
CA LEU A 16 14.30 7.98 -15.93
C LEU A 16 14.72 8.89 -14.75
N GLY A 17 15.10 8.29 -13.63
CA GLY A 17 15.49 9.00 -12.41
C GLY A 17 14.35 9.24 -11.41
N GLU A 18 13.10 9.07 -11.81
CA GLU A 18 11.95 9.20 -10.91
C GLU A 18 11.76 7.93 -10.08
N PRO A 19 11.79 8.00 -8.73
CA PRO A 19 11.66 6.83 -7.88
C PRO A 19 10.23 6.30 -7.87
N THR A 20 10.08 4.98 -7.76
CA THR A 20 8.79 4.29 -7.58
C THR A 20 8.93 3.24 -6.48
N ARG A 21 8.06 3.29 -5.48
CA ARG A 21 7.98 2.31 -4.39
C ARG A 21 6.76 1.42 -4.58
N ILE A 22 7.01 0.15 -4.88
CA ILE A 22 5.97 -0.85 -5.08
C ILE A 22 5.76 -1.60 -3.77
N VAL A 23 4.63 -1.38 -3.10
CA VAL A 23 4.28 -2.15 -1.89
C VAL A 23 3.71 -3.51 -2.31
N THR A 24 4.34 -4.58 -1.84
CA THR A 24 3.98 -5.97 -2.19
C THR A 24 3.26 -6.69 -1.04
N GLU A 25 3.53 -6.30 0.21
CA GLU A 25 2.89 -6.88 1.40
C GLU A 25 2.74 -5.82 2.50
N GLY A 26 1.79 -6.04 3.42
CA GLY A 26 1.56 -5.18 4.60
C GLY A 26 0.42 -4.18 4.47
N PHE A 27 -0.12 -3.97 3.26
CA PHE A 27 -1.24 -3.06 3.02
C PHE A 27 -2.59 -3.67 3.46
N PRO A 28 -3.54 -2.85 3.98
CA PRO A 28 -4.87 -3.33 4.36
C PRO A 28 -5.59 -3.98 3.17
N LYS A 29 -6.36 -5.03 3.44
CA LYS A 29 -7.19 -5.70 2.42
C LYS A 29 -8.60 -5.12 2.46
N HIS A 30 -9.13 -4.74 1.30
CA HIS A 30 -10.52 -4.30 1.17
C HIS A 30 -11.17 -4.93 -0.08
N LYS A 31 -12.42 -5.36 0.05
CA LYS A 31 -13.21 -5.86 -1.09
C LYS A 31 -13.89 -4.68 -1.78
N ALA A 32 -13.19 -4.04 -2.70
CA ALA A 32 -13.79 -3.06 -3.61
C ALA A 32 -14.28 -3.73 -4.90
N LYS A 33 -15.28 -3.13 -5.55
CA LYS A 33 -15.76 -3.54 -6.88
C LYS A 33 -14.93 -2.92 -8.00
N SER A 34 -14.18 -1.86 -7.71
CA SER A 34 -13.29 -1.18 -8.66
C SER A 34 -12.04 -0.63 -7.95
N MET A 35 -11.01 -0.30 -8.72
CA MET A 35 -9.81 0.34 -8.18
C MET A 35 -10.08 1.76 -7.68
N MET A 36 -11.05 2.48 -8.26
CA MET A 36 -11.43 3.82 -7.78
C MET A 36 -12.08 3.76 -6.40
N GLU A 37 -13.00 2.83 -6.19
CA GLU A 37 -13.61 2.60 -4.86
C GLU A 37 -12.53 2.18 -3.84
N TYR A 38 -11.57 1.34 -4.23
CA TYR A 38 -10.47 0.97 -3.33
C TYR A 38 -9.58 2.18 -2.99
N LYS A 39 -9.28 3.03 -3.97
CA LYS A 39 -8.52 4.27 -3.76
C LYS A 39 -9.25 5.20 -2.79
N GLU A 40 -10.52 5.50 -3.03
CA GLU A 40 -11.33 6.35 -2.14
C GLU A 40 -11.45 5.76 -0.73
N TYR A 41 -11.58 4.44 -0.60
CA TYR A 41 -11.59 3.78 0.71
C TYR A 41 -10.26 3.99 1.46
N LEU A 42 -9.13 3.84 0.77
CA LEU A 42 -7.81 4.07 1.37
C LEU A 42 -7.65 5.53 1.80
N GLU A 43 -7.98 6.48 0.93
CA GLU A 43 -7.89 7.93 1.20
C GLU A 43 -8.72 8.34 2.43
N ASN A 44 -9.92 7.76 2.62
CA ASN A 44 -10.79 8.15 3.73
C ASN A 44 -10.49 7.44 5.07
N ASN A 45 -9.69 6.37 5.10
CA ASN A 45 -9.53 5.52 6.29
C ASN A 45 -8.06 5.31 6.72
N TYR A 46 -7.08 5.51 5.82
CA TYR A 46 -5.68 5.16 6.05
C TYR A 46 -4.68 6.23 5.56
N ASP A 47 -5.16 7.38 5.08
CA ASP A 47 -4.35 8.55 4.67
C ASP A 47 -4.01 9.47 5.86
#